data_AF-A0A2E4MTF9-F1
#
_entry.id   AF-A0A2E4MTF9-F1
#
_cell.length_a   1.000
_cell.length_b   1.000
_cell.length_c   1.000
_cell.angle_alpha   90.00
_cell.angle_beta   90.00
_cell.angle_gamma   90.00
#
_symmetry.space_group_name_H-M   'P 1'
#
loop_
_entity.id
_entity.type
_entity.pdbx_description
1 polymer ?
#
loop_
_entity_poly.entity_id
_entity_poly.type
_entity_poly.pdbx_seq_one_letter_code
_entity_poly.pdbx_strand_id
1 'polypeptide(L)'
;MEREPDVALGGSIISSVSSGHGGTQSFGQLEQSGQIIRSGENRTLGVDKPQDDQQFLGLVQDFLGDVNHLQHRSGSALKAFVAGEITDLHQVMVASKEAGVALDLLIEIRNRVMESYQEIMRIQV
;
A
#
# COMPACT_ATOMS: atom_id res chain seq x y z
N MET A 1 -10.47 -53.50 9.80
CA MET A 1 -9.20 -52.93 9.30
C MET A 1 -8.35 -52.59 10.53
N GLU A 2 -7.39 -53.45 10.90
CA GLU A 2 -5.96 -53.35 10.55
C GLU A 2 -5.19 -52.64 11.69
N ARG A 3 -4.17 -53.18 12.39
CA ARG A 3 -3.31 -54.38 12.24
C ARG A 3 -2.64 -54.73 13.58
N GLU A 4 -2.29 -56.01 13.74
CA GLU A 4 -1.20 -56.45 14.63
C GLU A 4 0.13 -56.60 13.84
N PRO A 5 1.29 -56.71 14.55
CA PRO A 5 2.64 -56.42 14.06
C PRO A 5 3.45 -57.68 13.66
N ASP A 6 4.49 -57.54 12.82
CA ASP A 6 5.57 -58.53 12.74
C ASP A 6 6.91 -57.94 12.25
N VAL A 7 7.98 -58.53 12.78
CA VAL A 7 9.40 -58.16 12.85
C VAL A 7 10.20 -58.66 11.63
N ALA A 8 11.27 -57.96 11.22
CA ALA A 8 12.56 -58.60 10.84
C ALA A 8 13.72 -57.61 10.61
N LEU A 9 14.77 -57.73 11.44
CA LEU A 9 16.19 -58.01 11.10
C LEU A 9 16.79 -57.21 9.91
N GLY A 10 17.80 -56.36 10.07
CA GLY A 10 19.17 -56.72 10.46
C GLY A 10 20.12 -56.51 9.26
N GLY A 11 21.19 -55.72 9.42
CA GLY A 11 22.23 -55.59 8.37
C GLY A 11 23.03 -54.29 8.40
N SER A 12 23.96 -54.18 9.35
CA SER A 12 25.12 -53.28 9.26
C SER A 12 26.17 -53.91 8.34
N ILE A 13 26.81 -53.11 7.46
CA ILE A 13 28.17 -53.19 6.85
C ILE A 13 28.12 -52.24 5.62
N ILE A 14 29.06 -51.36 5.25
CA ILE A 14 30.52 -51.42 5.16
C ILE A 14 31.09 -49.98 5.17
N SER A 15 32.23 -49.87 5.85
CA SER A 15 33.26 -48.83 5.90
C SER A 15 33.58 -48.00 4.64
N SER A 16 33.95 -46.74 4.86
CA SER A 16 35.26 -46.24 4.43
C SER A 16 35.85 -45.32 5.52
N VAL A 17 36.71 -45.93 6.32
CA VAL A 17 37.74 -45.26 7.09
C VAL A 17 38.87 -44.90 6.12
N SER A 18 39.26 -43.63 6.06
CA SER A 18 40.62 -43.27 5.71
C SER A 18 41.22 -42.46 6.87
N SER A 19 41.78 -43.22 7.81
CA SER A 19 42.97 -42.96 8.62
C SER A 19 43.80 -41.77 8.09
N GLY A 20 44.28 -40.80 8.86
CA GLY A 20 44.72 -40.81 10.25
C GLY A 20 46.20 -40.45 10.28
N HIS A 21 46.58 -39.22 10.68
CA HIS A 21 47.87 -38.90 11.30
C HIS A 21 47.93 -37.42 11.71
N GLY A 22 48.36 -37.17 12.95
CA GLY A 22 48.70 -35.84 13.41
C GLY A 22 50.02 -35.34 12.81
N GLY A 23 50.20 -34.03 12.84
CA GLY A 23 51.49 -33.38 12.66
C GLY A 23 51.57 -32.42 11.47
N THR A 24 51.92 -31.18 11.82
CA THR A 24 52.67 -30.21 11.00
C THR A 24 52.00 -29.59 9.78
N GLN A 25 51.79 -28.27 9.91
CA GLN A 25 52.12 -27.25 8.92
C GLN A 25 51.45 -27.38 7.54
N SER A 26 50.50 -26.49 7.24
CA SER A 26 50.76 -25.59 6.12
C SER A 26 49.82 -24.38 6.13
N PHE A 27 50.47 -23.24 6.13
CA PHE A 27 49.99 -21.88 6.27
C PHE A 27 49.33 -21.38 4.97
N GLY A 28 48.38 -22.13 4.42
CA GLY A 28 47.71 -21.83 3.14
C GLY A 28 46.26 -21.34 3.25
N GLN A 29 45.61 -21.52 4.41
CA GLN A 29 44.18 -21.23 4.59
C GLN A 29 43.90 -19.79 5.08
N LEU A 30 44.81 -18.85 4.83
CA LEU A 30 44.61 -17.42 5.13
C LEU A 30 44.42 -16.58 3.86
N GLU A 31 44.64 -17.15 2.67
CA GLU A 31 44.49 -16.46 1.38
C GLU A 31 43.05 -16.43 0.84
N GLN A 32 42.10 -17.07 1.53
CA GLN A 32 40.69 -17.10 1.10
C GLN A 32 39.79 -16.11 1.86
N SER A 33 40.39 -15.16 2.58
CA SER A 33 39.67 -14.06 3.24
C SER A 33 39.42 -12.83 2.33
N GLY A 34 39.92 -12.85 1.09
CA GLY A 34 39.82 -11.73 0.15
C GLY A 34 38.55 -11.65 -0.73
N GLN A 35 37.55 -12.51 -0.53
CA GLN A 35 36.40 -12.60 -1.46
C GLN A 35 35.01 -12.36 -0.85
N ILE A 36 34.89 -11.93 0.41
CA ILE A 36 33.57 -11.62 1.01
C ILE A 36 33.01 -10.24 0.55
N ILE A 37 33.72 -9.50 -0.32
CA ILE A 37 33.24 -8.21 -0.87
C ILE A 37 32.98 -8.30 -2.38
N ARG A 38 32.26 -9.32 -2.88
CA ARG A 38 31.85 -9.38 -4.31
C ARG A 38 30.45 -9.98 -4.53
N SER A 39 29.53 -9.75 -3.61
CA SER A 39 28.11 -9.99 -3.88
C SER A 39 27.35 -8.71 -3.58
N GLY A 40 27.49 -7.76 -4.51
CA GLY A 40 26.57 -6.64 -4.65
C GLY A 40 25.20 -7.18 -5.03
N GLU A 41 24.46 -7.65 -4.03
CA GLU A 41 23.03 -7.84 -4.13
C GLU A 41 22.42 -6.45 -4.13
N ASN A 42 22.33 -5.88 -5.33
CA ASN A 42 21.52 -4.71 -5.60
C ASN A 42 20.05 -5.11 -5.44
N ARG A 43 19.61 -5.27 -4.19
CA ARG A 43 18.20 -5.12 -3.82
C ARG A 43 17.88 -3.64 -4.01
N THR A 44 17.71 -3.24 -5.26
CA THR A 44 16.81 -2.14 -5.56
C THR A 44 15.46 -2.59 -5.00
N LEU A 45 15.16 -2.11 -3.79
CA LEU A 45 13.82 -2.05 -3.26
C LEU A 45 12.95 -1.58 -4.43
N GLY A 46 12.07 -2.46 -4.90
CA GLY A 46 11.12 -2.11 -5.93
C GLY A 46 10.40 -0.88 -5.43
N VAL A 47 10.70 0.27 -6.03
CA VAL A 47 9.84 1.43 -5.94
C VAL A 47 8.58 0.99 -6.65
N ASP A 48 7.58 0.58 -5.86
CA ASP A 48 6.24 0.34 -6.34
C ASP A 48 5.85 1.51 -7.23
N LYS A 49 5.41 1.18 -8.45
CA LYS A 49 4.97 2.13 -9.46
C LYS A 49 3.88 3.05 -8.88
N PRO A 50 3.67 4.26 -9.46
CA PRO A 50 2.77 5.28 -8.94
C PRO A 50 1.30 4.84 -9.02
N GLN A 51 0.90 3.98 -8.09
CA GLN A 51 -0.48 3.54 -7.92
C GLN A 51 -1.25 4.53 -7.04
N ASP A 52 -0.53 5.31 -6.24
CA ASP A 52 -1.05 6.30 -5.29
C ASP A 52 -1.72 7.49 -6.00
N ASP A 53 -1.14 7.96 -7.12
CA ASP A 53 -1.68 9.09 -7.89
C ASP A 53 -3.09 8.81 -8.44
N GLN A 54 -3.32 7.59 -8.94
CA GLN A 54 -4.65 7.19 -9.43
C GLN A 54 -5.66 7.02 -8.30
N GLN A 55 -5.21 6.62 -7.11
CA GLN A 55 -6.08 6.47 -5.94
C GLN A 55 -6.53 7.83 -5.42
N PHE A 56 -5.63 8.81 -5.34
CA PHE A 56 -5.98 10.17 -4.97
C PHE A 56 -6.98 10.80 -5.94
N LEU A 57 -6.75 10.69 -7.26
CA LEU A 57 -7.68 11.20 -8.26
C LEU A 57 -9.06 10.53 -8.16
N GLY A 58 -9.10 9.22 -7.87
CA GLY A 58 -10.34 8.51 -7.58
C GLY A 58 -11.09 9.09 -6.38
N LEU A 59 -10.40 9.33 -5.26
CA LEU A 59 -11.01 9.94 -4.06
C LEU A 59 -11.57 11.34 -4.33
N VAL A 60 -10.85 12.18 -5.08
CA VAL A 60 -11.32 13.52 -5.45
C VAL A 60 -12.53 13.44 -6.38
N GLN A 61 -12.54 12.48 -7.31
CA GLN A 61 -13.65 12.24 -8.23
C GLN A 61 -14.92 11.80 -7.49
N ASP A 62 -14.76 10.90 -6.50
CA ASP A 62 -15.85 10.44 -5.64
C ASP A 62 -16.39 11.58 -4.78
N PHE A 63 -15.49 12.36 -4.15
CA PHE A 63 -15.87 13.51 -3.35
C PHE A 63 -16.62 14.58 -4.15
N LEU A 64 -16.24 14.80 -5.41
CA LEU A 64 -16.99 15.68 -6.31
C LEU A 64 -18.44 15.19 -6.52
N GLY A 65 -18.61 13.87 -6.65
CA GLY A 65 -19.93 13.24 -6.70
C GLY A 65 -20.73 13.46 -5.42
N ASP A 66 -20.09 13.30 -4.26
CA ASP A 66 -20.72 13.52 -2.96
C ASP A 66 -21.17 14.98 -2.77
N VAL A 67 -20.31 15.94 -3.11
CA VAL A 67 -20.64 17.37 -3.07
C VAL A 67 -21.84 17.67 -3.96
N ASN A 68 -21.88 17.10 -5.18
CA ASN A 68 -23.03 17.27 -6.08
C ASN A 68 -24.31 16.70 -5.47
N HIS A 69 -24.24 15.51 -4.86
CA HIS A 69 -25.39 14.92 -4.17
C HIS A 69 -25.86 15.78 -2.99
N LEU A 70 -24.94 16.31 -2.18
CA LEU A 70 -25.26 17.22 -1.08
C LEU A 70 -25.94 18.50 -1.57
N GLN A 71 -25.45 19.10 -2.66
CA GLN A 71 -26.07 20.27 -3.27
C GLN A 71 -27.49 19.99 -3.75
N HIS A 72 -27.71 18.85 -4.44
CA HIS A 72 -29.04 18.43 -4.86
C HIS A 72 -29.97 18.19 -3.67
N ARG A 73 -29.47 17.53 -2.62
CA ARG A 73 -30.25 17.26 -1.40
C ARG A 73 -30.67 18.56 -0.71
N SER A 74 -29.74 19.50 -0.56
CA SER A 74 -30.01 20.84 -0.02
C SER A 74 -31.08 21.58 -0.84
N GLY A 75 -30.94 21.60 -2.17
CA GLY A 75 -31.90 22.23 -3.07
C GLY A 75 -33.29 21.59 -3.02
N SER A 76 -33.36 20.26 -2.95
CA SER A 76 -34.63 19.53 -2.81
C SER A 76 -35.29 19.78 -1.46
N ALA A 77 -34.52 19.77 -0.37
CA ALA A 77 -35.03 20.09 0.96
C ALA A 77 -35.59 21.52 1.02
N LEU A 78 -34.88 22.48 0.42
CA LEU A 78 -35.35 23.86 0.31
C LEU A 78 -36.66 23.97 -0.50
N LYS A 79 -36.74 23.29 -1.65
CA LYS A 79 -37.96 23.29 -2.48
C LYS A 79 -39.15 22.71 -1.72
N ALA A 80 -38.97 21.58 -1.05
CA ALA A 80 -40.01 20.92 -0.27
C ALA A 80 -40.44 21.76 0.94
N PHE A 81 -39.51 22.51 1.56
CA PHE A 81 -39.83 23.46 2.62
C PHE A 81 -40.67 24.65 2.12
N VAL A 82 -40.27 25.26 0.99
CA VAL A 82 -41.02 26.38 0.39
C VAL A 82 -42.39 25.91 -0.12
N ALA A 83 -42.51 24.67 -0.58
CA ALA A 83 -43.77 24.05 -0.97
C ALA A 83 -44.68 23.69 0.23
N GLY A 84 -44.17 23.76 1.47
CA GLY A 84 -44.90 23.38 2.68
C GLY A 84 -44.99 21.86 2.91
N GLU A 85 -44.29 21.05 2.11
CA GLU A 85 -44.19 19.60 2.27
C GLU A 85 -43.30 19.21 3.47
N ILE A 86 -42.30 20.05 3.77
CA ILE A 86 -41.44 19.94 4.94
C ILE A 86 -41.64 21.19 5.80
N THR A 87 -41.93 21.01 7.08
CA THR A 87 -42.07 22.13 8.05
C THR A 87 -40.81 22.37 8.87
N ASP A 88 -39.85 21.45 8.82
CA ASP A 88 -38.63 21.52 9.59
C ASP A 88 -37.53 22.31 8.86
N LEU A 89 -37.44 23.60 9.18
CA LEU A 89 -36.39 24.49 8.68
C LEU A 89 -34.97 24.04 9.09
N HIS A 90 -34.81 23.37 10.24
CA HIS A 90 -33.50 22.94 10.72
C HIS A 90 -32.86 21.94 9.76
N GLN A 91 -33.64 21.00 9.21
CA GLN A 91 -33.14 20.05 8.22
C GLN A 91 -32.65 20.72 6.93
N VAL A 92 -33.36 21.75 6.45
CA VAL A 92 -32.93 22.54 5.29
C VAL A 92 -31.64 23.28 5.58
N MET A 93 -31.53 23.90 6.76
CA MET A 93 -30.32 24.61 7.17
C MET A 93 -29.13 23.65 7.30
N VAL A 94 -29.31 22.48 7.92
CA VAL A 94 -28.26 21.46 8.05
C VAL A 94 -27.81 21.00 6.67
N ALA A 95 -28.74 20.62 5.79
CA ALA A 95 -28.40 20.20 4.43
C ALA A 95 -27.67 21.30 3.64
N SER A 96 -28.08 22.55 3.81
CA SER A 96 -27.41 23.71 3.19
C SER A 96 -26.01 23.94 3.72
N LYS A 97 -25.81 23.80 5.04
CA LYS A 97 -24.49 23.98 5.67
C LYS A 97 -23.53 22.85 5.29
N GLU A 98 -24.00 21.61 5.30
CA GLU A 98 -23.20 20.47 4.83
C GLU A 98 -22.76 20.67 3.38
N ALA A 99 -23.68 21.02 2.48
CA ALA A 99 -23.36 21.28 1.08
C ALA A 99 -22.37 22.44 0.90
N GLY A 100 -22.51 23.51 1.69
CA GLY A 100 -21.60 24.66 1.66
C GLY A 100 -20.18 24.29 2.10
N VAL A 101 -20.04 23.68 3.28
CA VAL A 101 -18.72 23.28 3.82
C VAL A 101 -18.01 22.28 2.90
N ALA A 102 -18.75 21.31 2.35
CA ALA A 102 -18.18 20.33 1.42
C ALA A 102 -17.72 20.98 0.10
N LEU A 103 -18.45 21.98 -0.39
CA LEU A 103 -18.06 22.75 -1.58
C LEU A 103 -16.81 23.61 -1.32
N ASP A 104 -16.73 24.27 -0.16
CA ASP A 104 -15.56 25.06 0.21
C ASP A 104 -14.30 24.18 0.22
N LEU A 105 -14.40 22.98 0.82
CA LEU A 105 -13.32 21.99 0.80
C LEU A 105 -12.93 21.57 -0.62
N LEU A 106 -13.92 21.33 -1.50
CA LEU A 106 -13.66 20.98 -2.90
C LEU A 106 -12.88 22.08 -3.64
N ILE A 107 -13.21 23.35 -3.39
CA ILE A 107 -12.51 24.49 -3.99
C ILE A 107 -11.05 24.52 -3.54
N GLU A 108 -10.78 24.29 -2.26
CA GLU A 108 -9.41 24.19 -1.73
C GLU A 108 -8.63 23.05 -2.40
N ILE A 109 -9.24 21.88 -2.53
CA ILE A 109 -8.64 20.74 -3.23
C ILE A 109 -8.35 21.09 -4.70
N ARG A 110 -9.31 21.70 -5.40
CA ARG A 110 -9.14 22.15 -6.79
C ARG A 110 -7.94 23.08 -6.92
N ASN A 111 -7.82 24.07 -6.04
CA ASN A 111 -6.71 25.02 -6.05
C ASN A 111 -5.38 24.28 -5.82
N ARG A 112 -5.33 23.38 -4.83
CA ARG A 112 -4.13 22.62 -4.50
C ARG A 112 -3.67 21.71 -5.63
N VAL A 113 -4.59 21.03 -6.31
CA VAL A 113 -4.28 20.19 -7.48
C VAL A 113 -3.70 21.03 -8.61
N MET A 114 -4.26 22.21 -8.86
CA MET A 114 -3.75 23.13 -9.88
C MET A 114 -2.36 23.68 -9.53
N GLU A 115 -2.12 24.00 -8.26
CA GLU A 115 -0.80 24.41 -7.74
C GLU A 115 0.23 23.30 -7.89
N SER A 116 -0.09 22.08 -7.45
CA SER A 116 0.81 20.92 -7.56
C SER A 116 1.16 20.60 -9.01
N TYR A 117 0.19 20.70 -9.93
CA TYR A 117 0.46 20.55 -11.36
C TYR A 117 1.43 21.63 -11.88
N GLN A 118 1.26 22.89 -11.45
CA GLN A 118 2.17 23.98 -11.82
C GLN A 118 3.58 23.81 -11.25
N GLU A 119 3.71 23.32 -10.02
CA GLU A 119 5.00 23.07 -9.38
C GLU A 119 5.79 21.98 -10.10
N ILE A 120 5.13 20.88 -10.49
CA ILE A 120 5.76 19.80 -11.28
C ILE A 120 6.29 20.35 -12.61
N MET A 121 5.55 21.25 -13.27
CA MET A 121 6.02 21.88 -14.52
C MET A 121 7.22 22.80 -14.30
N ARG A 122 7.38 23.41 -13.11
CA ARG A 122 8.54 24.26 -12.78
C ARG A 122 9.83 23.47 -12.54
N ILE A 123 9.74 22.19 -12.19
CA ILE A 123 10.92 21.34 -11.94
C ILE A 123 11.65 20.98 -13.25
N GLN A 124 10.98 21.06 -14.41
CA GLN A 124 11.49 20.58 -15.70
C GLN A 124 11.97 21.68 -16.67
N VAL A 125 12.41 22.83 -16.17
CA VAL A 125 13.11 23.86 -16.98
C VAL A 125 14.58 23.95 -16.66
#